data_AF-A0A4U1C8A8-F1
#
_entry.id   AF-A0A4U1C8A8-F1
#
_cell.length_a   1.000
_cell.length_b   1.000
_cell.length_c   1.000
_cell.angle_alpha   90.00
_cell.angle_beta   90.00
_cell.angle_gamma   90.00
#
_symmetry.space_group_name_H-M   'P 1'
#
loop_
_entity.id
_entity.type
_entity.pdbx_description
1 polymer ?
#
loop_
_entity_poly.entity_id
_entity_poly.type
_entity_poly.pdbx_seq_one_letter_code
_entity_poly.pdbx_strand_id
1 'polypeptide(L)'
;MKKTLILCIVAILLTGCSITNAPNSLPVFYSSPIASNDISYLPKPLSTDSTKTQNYLSASFASSSLPLEIGTFTMGYLNYNRSHTFKNFNFAYGAFGFYGGTDDDGYNNAIRPLDKNFSGKEFYGGGLRSSIGVFETSGNTEFRILNWENTLSFEGGSYAYLRKKLRNDSEPLSIGSDKTVLFTTGGSTEIIWRGSKNTNRNYGFRLFVGATTGLKQNINYTENKLSGLATDFSFFLKIKRAYGVFSQGSNLRQYGGKITLGYSL
;
A
#
# COMPACT_ATOMS: atom_id res chain seq x y z
N MET A 1 22.62 27.94 -29.13
CA MET A 1 21.53 27.03 -29.57
C MET A 1 22.02 25.63 -29.98
N LYS A 2 23.18 25.45 -30.64
CA LYS A 2 23.68 24.11 -31.05
C LYS A 2 24.09 23.16 -29.89
N LYS A 3 24.51 23.69 -28.74
CA LYS A 3 24.94 22.86 -27.58
C LYS A 3 23.78 22.25 -26.78
N THR A 4 22.61 22.88 -26.78
CA THR A 4 21.42 22.40 -26.08
C THR A 4 20.72 21.25 -26.82
N LEU A 5 20.77 21.26 -28.15
CA LEU A 5 20.22 20.18 -28.99
C LEU A 5 21.00 18.87 -28.86
N ILE A 6 22.33 18.96 -28.69
CA ILE A 6 23.20 17.79 -28.50
C ILE A 6 22.94 17.12 -27.14
N LEU A 7 22.65 17.90 -26.09
CA LEU A 7 22.30 17.34 -24.78
C LEU A 7 20.97 16.57 -24.81
N CYS A 8 19.98 17.06 -25.57
CA CYS A 8 18.70 16.35 -25.76
C CYS A 8 18.87 15.07 -26.59
N ILE A 9 19.72 15.07 -27.61
CA ILE A 9 19.97 13.88 -28.45
C ILE A 9 20.76 12.81 -27.67
N VAL A 10 21.69 13.20 -26.79
CA VAL A 10 22.40 12.27 -25.91
C VAL A 10 21.48 11.70 -24.82
N ALA A 11 20.51 12.48 -24.31
CA ALA A 11 19.47 11.97 -23.40
C ALA A 11 18.50 10.98 -24.08
N ILE A 12 18.22 11.17 -25.38
CA ILE A 12 17.39 10.24 -26.17
C ILE A 12 18.18 8.98 -26.56
N LEU A 13 19.49 9.07 -26.79
CA LEU A 13 20.33 7.90 -27.09
C LEU A 13 20.65 7.05 -25.85
N LEU A 14 20.67 7.62 -24.64
CA LEU A 14 20.81 6.88 -23.38
C LEU A 14 19.54 6.12 -22.96
N THR A 15 18.41 6.34 -23.64
CA THR A 15 17.18 5.54 -23.44
C THR A 15 17.00 4.44 -24.49
N GLY A 16 17.97 4.28 -25.40
CA GLY A 16 17.88 3.38 -26.57
C GLY A 16 18.50 1.99 -26.42
N CYS A 17 18.88 1.54 -25.21
CA CYS A 17 19.44 0.20 -25.02
C CYS A 17 18.59 -0.62 -24.05
N SER A 18 17.67 -1.39 -24.64
CA SER A 18 17.10 -2.70 -24.24
C SER A 18 15.81 -2.80 -25.07
N ILE A 19 15.48 -3.88 -25.77
CA ILE A 19 15.26 -5.21 -25.23
C ILE A 19 15.33 -6.18 -26.41
N THR A 20 16.16 -7.21 -26.31
CA THR A 20 16.00 -8.42 -27.12
C THR A 20 14.68 -9.09 -26.68
N ASN A 21 13.77 -9.34 -27.62
CA ASN A 21 12.45 -9.95 -27.40
C ASN A 21 12.52 -11.46 -27.12
N ALA A 22 13.47 -11.92 -26.29
CA ALA A 22 13.45 -13.28 -25.78
C ALA A 22 12.57 -13.31 -24.52
N PRO A 23 11.60 -14.24 -24.40
CA PRO A 23 10.84 -14.40 -23.16
C PRO A 23 11.83 -14.66 -22.01
N ASN A 24 11.72 -13.83 -20.97
CA ASN A 24 12.57 -13.94 -19.80
C ASN A 24 12.03 -15.12 -18.97
N SER A 25 12.88 -16.10 -18.69
CA SER A 25 12.54 -17.30 -17.91
C SER A 25 12.25 -17.02 -16.43
N LEU A 26 12.19 -15.76 -16.01
CA LEU A 26 11.83 -15.38 -14.65
C LEU A 26 10.33 -15.66 -14.40
N PRO A 27 10.00 -16.37 -13.32
CA PRO A 27 8.62 -16.73 -13.00
C PRO A 27 7.79 -15.50 -12.61
N VAL A 28 6.47 -15.64 -12.77
CA VAL A 28 5.49 -14.67 -12.25
C VAL A 28 5.21 -14.99 -10.79
N PHE A 29 5.30 -13.99 -9.93
CA PHE A 29 5.06 -14.13 -8.50
C PHE A 29 3.62 -13.74 -8.17
N TYR A 30 2.81 -14.68 -7.71
CA TYR A 30 1.42 -14.45 -7.32
C TYR A 30 1.32 -14.25 -5.81
N SER A 31 1.35 -13.00 -5.38
CA SER A 31 1.17 -12.56 -4.00
C SER A 31 -0.27 -12.13 -3.72
N SER A 32 -0.60 -11.97 -2.44
CA SER A 32 -1.86 -11.39 -1.99
C SER A 32 -2.05 -9.97 -2.59
N PRO A 33 -3.25 -9.61 -3.08
CA PRO A 33 -3.48 -8.35 -3.77
C PRO A 33 -3.39 -7.14 -2.82
N ILE A 34 -3.58 -7.38 -1.51
CA ILE A 34 -3.54 -6.33 -0.49
C ILE A 34 -2.15 -6.07 0.08
N ALA A 35 -1.11 -6.83 -0.29
CA ALA A 35 0.20 -6.73 0.38
C ALA A 35 0.85 -5.34 0.29
N SER A 36 0.58 -4.55 -0.77
CA SER A 36 1.03 -3.16 -0.90
C SER A 36 0.04 -2.11 -0.38
N ASN A 37 -1.16 -2.51 0.07
CA ASN A 37 -2.25 -1.61 0.45
C ASN A 37 -2.86 -1.92 1.83
N ASP A 38 -2.36 -2.92 2.55
CA ASP A 38 -2.88 -3.38 3.84
C ASP A 38 -2.63 -2.35 4.93
N ILE A 39 -1.41 -1.81 5.03
CA ILE A 39 -1.07 -0.63 5.82
C ILE A 39 -1.75 0.59 5.21
N SER A 40 -2.32 1.44 6.06
CA SER A 40 -3.03 2.64 5.65
C SER A 40 -2.92 3.71 6.71
N TYR A 41 -2.96 4.97 6.29
CA TYR A 41 -3.03 6.11 7.20
C TYR A 41 -4.25 5.99 8.13
N LEU A 42 -4.01 6.05 9.45
CA LEU A 42 -5.05 6.16 10.47
C LEU A 42 -5.10 7.60 10.99
N PRO A 43 -6.11 8.41 10.60
CA PRO A 43 -6.23 9.77 11.10
C PRO A 43 -6.34 9.79 12.62
N LYS A 44 -5.67 10.74 13.26
CA LYS A 44 -5.74 10.95 14.72
C LYS A 44 -5.94 12.43 15.02
N PRO A 45 -6.69 12.80 16.09
CA PRO A 45 -6.80 14.19 16.52
C PRO A 45 -5.44 14.82 16.76
N LEU A 46 -5.31 16.11 16.52
CA LEU A 46 -4.12 16.86 16.90
C LEU A 46 -4.13 17.11 18.42
N SER A 47 -2.94 17.27 19.00
CA SER A 47 -2.75 17.68 20.39
C SER A 47 -3.40 19.02 20.71
N THR A 48 -3.62 19.85 19.69
CA THR A 48 -4.27 21.18 19.78
C THR A 48 -5.77 21.14 19.49
N ASP A 49 -6.34 19.99 19.14
CA ASP A 49 -7.78 19.84 18.95
C ASP A 49 -8.47 19.78 20.32
N SER A 50 -9.68 20.35 20.43
CA SER A 50 -10.49 20.24 21.67
C SER A 50 -10.90 18.79 21.94
N THR A 51 -11.26 18.06 20.89
CA THR A 51 -11.63 16.65 20.95
C THR A 51 -10.40 15.77 20.91
N LYS A 52 -10.14 15.03 21.99
CA LYS A 52 -9.00 14.10 22.11
C LYS A 52 -9.28 12.68 21.64
N THR A 53 -10.54 12.36 21.37
CA THR A 53 -10.98 11.03 20.92
C THR A 53 -11.96 11.19 19.79
N GLN A 54 -11.68 10.54 18.65
CA GLN A 54 -12.43 10.76 17.43
C GLN A 54 -12.60 9.45 16.67
N ASN A 55 -13.81 9.25 16.14
CA ASN A 55 -14.08 8.16 15.20
C ASN A 55 -14.00 8.69 13.77
N TYR A 56 -13.54 7.84 12.88
CA TYR A 56 -13.36 8.12 11.47
C TYR A 56 -13.96 6.99 10.64
N LEU A 57 -14.70 7.38 9.61
CA LEU A 57 -15.26 6.47 8.61
C LEU A 57 -14.75 6.91 7.25
N SER A 58 -14.26 5.97 6.44
CA SER A 58 -13.81 6.26 5.08
C SER A 58 -14.00 5.12 4.10
N ALA A 59 -14.17 5.48 2.84
CA ALA A 59 -14.08 4.59 1.71
C ALA A 59 -12.81 4.86 0.91
N SER A 60 -12.26 3.82 0.30
CA SER A 60 -11.08 3.97 -0.56
C SER A 60 -11.27 3.22 -1.87
N PHE A 61 -10.67 3.75 -2.92
CA PHE A 61 -10.40 3.03 -4.16
C PHE A 61 -8.89 2.81 -4.24
N ALA A 62 -8.47 1.58 -4.53
CA ALA A 62 -7.08 1.22 -4.62
C ALA A 62 -6.80 0.34 -5.82
N SER A 63 -5.58 0.47 -6.33
CA SER A 63 -4.99 -0.47 -7.27
C SER A 63 -3.69 -1.03 -6.72
N SER A 64 -3.32 -2.21 -7.18
CA SER A 64 -2.01 -2.79 -6.96
C SER A 64 -1.59 -3.65 -8.14
N SER A 65 -0.32 -4.03 -8.20
CA SER A 65 0.21 -4.95 -9.19
C SER A 65 0.86 -6.16 -8.53
N LEU A 66 1.04 -7.27 -9.26
CA LEU A 66 1.95 -8.31 -8.75
C LEU A 66 3.37 -7.77 -8.69
N PRO A 67 4.26 -8.45 -7.94
CA PRO A 67 5.67 -8.14 -7.95
C PRO A 67 6.21 -8.03 -9.38
N LEU A 68 7.09 -7.04 -9.58
CA LEU A 68 7.69 -6.73 -10.88
C LEU A 68 6.70 -6.12 -11.89
N GLU A 69 5.60 -5.55 -11.39
CA GLU A 69 4.61 -4.79 -12.15
C GLU A 69 3.93 -5.63 -13.26
N ILE A 70 3.56 -6.86 -12.90
CA ILE A 70 2.89 -7.80 -13.82
C ILE A 70 1.46 -8.02 -13.35
N GLY A 71 0.46 -7.80 -14.21
CA GLY A 71 -0.94 -7.97 -13.82
C GLY A 71 -1.38 -6.95 -12.77
N THR A 72 -2.67 -6.63 -12.81
CA THR A 72 -3.25 -5.54 -12.02
C THR A 72 -4.40 -6.04 -11.16
N PHE A 73 -4.56 -5.39 -10.02
CA PHE A 73 -5.68 -5.57 -9.12
C PHE A 73 -6.35 -4.23 -8.91
N THR A 74 -7.67 -4.26 -8.87
CA THR A 74 -8.49 -3.11 -8.50
C THR A 74 -9.41 -3.50 -7.36
N MET A 75 -9.53 -2.64 -6.35
CA MET A 75 -10.33 -2.95 -5.17
C MET A 75 -10.87 -1.71 -4.46
N GLY A 76 -12.04 -1.88 -3.83
CA GLY A 76 -12.65 -0.92 -2.94
C GLY A 76 -12.45 -1.31 -1.48
N TYR A 77 -12.31 -0.31 -0.60
CA TYR A 77 -12.23 -0.48 0.85
C TYR A 77 -13.34 0.28 1.57
N LEU A 78 -13.79 -0.29 2.69
CA LEU A 78 -14.48 0.43 3.75
C LEU A 78 -13.64 0.34 5.02
N ASN A 79 -13.46 1.47 5.70
CA ASN A 79 -12.58 1.59 6.85
C ASN A 79 -13.29 2.31 7.98
N TYR A 80 -13.09 1.81 9.19
CA TYR A 80 -13.48 2.47 10.42
C TYR A 80 -12.30 2.48 11.38
N ASN A 81 -12.01 3.62 12.00
CA ASN A 81 -11.03 3.68 13.08
C ASN A 81 -11.44 4.65 14.18
N ARG A 82 -10.97 4.35 15.38
CA ARG A 82 -11.06 5.20 16.56
C ARG A 82 -9.66 5.59 16.99
N SER A 83 -9.48 6.87 17.25
CA SER A 83 -8.17 7.43 17.58
C SER A 83 -8.25 8.29 18.83
N HIS A 84 -7.19 8.24 19.61
CA HIS A 84 -7.02 8.90 20.89
C HIS A 84 -5.70 9.67 20.88
N THR A 85 -5.73 10.91 21.35
CA THR A 85 -4.56 11.77 21.47
C THR A 85 -4.47 12.31 22.89
N PHE A 86 -3.41 11.91 23.59
CA PHE A 86 -3.05 12.34 24.94
C PHE A 86 -1.85 13.29 24.86
N LYS A 87 -1.34 13.74 26.01
CA LYS A 87 -0.13 14.55 26.04
C LYS A 87 1.07 13.72 25.55
N ASN A 88 1.68 14.15 24.44
CA ASN A 88 2.85 13.53 23.80
C ASN A 88 2.68 12.08 23.32
N PHE A 89 1.46 11.56 23.34
CA PHE A 89 1.18 10.16 23.03
C PHE A 89 -0.14 10.02 22.26
N ASN A 90 -0.16 9.23 21.20
CA ASN A 90 -1.35 8.94 20.42
C ASN A 90 -1.52 7.43 20.20
N PHE A 91 -2.77 7.02 20.05
CA PHE A 91 -3.13 5.65 19.77
C PHE A 91 -4.35 5.60 18.85
N ALA A 92 -4.34 4.72 17.86
CA ALA A 92 -5.44 4.49 16.96
C ALA A 92 -5.60 2.99 16.71
N TYR A 93 -6.84 2.57 16.54
CA TYR A 93 -7.18 1.21 16.15
C TYR A 93 -8.43 1.22 15.28
N GLY A 94 -8.56 0.22 14.42
CA GLY A 94 -9.66 0.17 13.48
C GLY A 94 -9.77 -1.16 12.77
N ALA A 95 -10.82 -1.27 11.96
CA ALA A 95 -11.09 -2.39 11.10
C ALA A 95 -11.32 -1.91 9.67
N PHE A 96 -11.09 -2.79 8.72
CA PHE A 96 -11.40 -2.53 7.32
C PHE A 96 -11.93 -3.80 6.65
N GLY A 97 -12.72 -3.59 5.60
CA GLY A 97 -13.14 -4.62 4.65
C GLY A 97 -12.79 -4.19 3.24
N PHE A 98 -12.59 -5.15 2.35
CA PHE A 98 -12.32 -4.88 0.94
C PHE A 98 -12.95 -5.93 0.03
N TYR A 99 -13.22 -5.50 -1.21
CA TYR A 99 -13.64 -6.35 -2.32
C TYR A 99 -12.97 -5.85 -3.59
N GLY A 100 -12.53 -6.75 -4.46
CA GLY A 100 -11.87 -6.40 -5.70
C GLY A 100 -11.74 -7.55 -6.67
N GLY A 101 -11.10 -7.25 -7.79
CA GLY A 101 -10.85 -8.19 -8.87
C GLY A 101 -9.49 -7.98 -9.50
N THR A 102 -9.00 -9.02 -10.16
CA THR A 102 -7.89 -8.95 -11.11
C THR A 102 -8.38 -8.35 -12.41
N ASP A 103 -7.68 -7.33 -12.91
CA ASP A 103 -7.99 -6.75 -14.21
C ASP A 103 -7.22 -7.47 -15.31
N ASP A 104 -7.85 -7.52 -16.47
CA ASP A 104 -7.31 -8.08 -17.71
C ASP A 104 -7.07 -6.94 -18.68
N ASP A 105 -6.03 -6.16 -18.46
CA ASP A 105 -5.72 -5.03 -19.34
C ASP A 105 -5.14 -5.50 -20.69
N GLY A 106 -5.22 -6.80 -21.03
CA GLY A 106 -4.53 -7.34 -22.19
C GLY A 106 -3.01 -7.11 -22.13
N TYR A 107 -2.49 -6.80 -20.94
CA TYR A 107 -1.06 -6.65 -20.67
C TYR A 107 -0.43 -8.03 -20.65
N ASN A 108 -0.38 -8.63 -21.84
CA ASN A 108 0.49 -9.73 -22.15
C ASN A 108 1.89 -9.13 -22.11
N ASN A 109 2.51 -9.14 -20.93
CA ASN A 109 3.93 -8.87 -20.85
C ASN A 109 4.57 -9.96 -21.73
N ALA A 110 4.89 -9.63 -22.97
CA ALA A 110 5.36 -10.59 -23.99
C ALA A 110 6.61 -11.37 -23.53
N ILE A 111 7.19 -10.90 -22.42
CA ILE A 111 8.35 -11.40 -21.74
C ILE A 111 7.99 -12.45 -20.66
N ARG A 112 6.79 -12.41 -20.03
CA ARG A 112 6.33 -13.33 -18.96
C ARG A 112 4.80 -13.53 -18.98
N PRO A 113 4.28 -14.68 -19.45
CA PRO A 113 2.84 -14.90 -19.54
C PRO A 113 2.21 -15.10 -18.16
N LEU A 114 1.12 -14.37 -17.88
CA LEU A 114 0.24 -14.63 -16.75
C LEU A 114 -0.52 -15.95 -16.95
N ASP A 115 -0.90 -16.60 -15.84
CA ASP A 115 -1.78 -17.76 -15.86
C ASP A 115 -3.10 -17.37 -16.53
N LYS A 116 -3.62 -18.23 -17.41
CA LYS A 116 -4.86 -17.96 -18.16
C LYS A 116 -6.07 -17.76 -17.26
N ASN A 117 -6.01 -18.29 -16.03
CA ASN A 117 -7.05 -18.12 -15.03
C ASN A 117 -6.78 -16.93 -14.11
N PHE A 118 -5.78 -16.08 -14.36
CA PHE A 118 -5.57 -14.86 -13.57
C PHE A 118 -6.72 -13.88 -13.76
N SER A 119 -7.15 -13.68 -15.01
CA SER A 119 -8.19 -12.70 -15.40
C SER A 119 -9.54 -12.98 -14.73
N GLY A 120 -10.22 -11.89 -14.33
CA GLY A 120 -11.58 -11.92 -13.78
C GLY A 120 -11.72 -12.65 -12.44
N LYS A 121 -10.63 -12.89 -11.71
CA LYS A 121 -10.66 -13.48 -10.38
C LYS A 121 -10.99 -12.44 -9.34
N GLU A 122 -12.09 -12.67 -8.66
CA GLU A 122 -12.47 -11.90 -7.48
C GLU A 122 -11.64 -12.27 -6.25
N PHE A 123 -11.51 -11.30 -5.37
CA PHE A 123 -11.00 -11.45 -4.01
C PHE A 123 -11.73 -10.51 -3.06
N TYR A 124 -11.80 -10.92 -1.80
CA TYR A 124 -12.42 -10.13 -0.74
C TYR A 124 -11.76 -10.42 0.59
N GLY A 125 -12.02 -9.58 1.58
CA GLY A 125 -11.51 -9.82 2.91
C GLY A 125 -11.64 -8.62 3.82
N GLY A 126 -10.81 -8.63 4.86
CA GLY A 126 -10.81 -7.57 5.85
C GLY A 126 -9.71 -7.77 6.88
N GLY A 127 -9.66 -6.88 7.85
CA GLY A 127 -8.60 -6.92 8.83
C GLY A 127 -8.72 -5.84 9.90
N LEU A 128 -7.72 -5.85 10.77
CA LEU A 128 -7.55 -4.92 11.87
C LEU A 128 -6.28 -4.10 11.67
N ARG A 129 -6.31 -2.84 12.09
CA ARG A 129 -5.14 -1.96 12.09
C ARG A 129 -4.97 -1.33 13.46
N SER A 130 -3.72 -1.10 13.85
CA SER A 130 -3.40 -0.31 15.03
C SER A 130 -2.17 0.56 14.79
N SER A 131 -2.11 1.68 15.50
CA SER A 131 -0.98 2.59 15.49
C SER A 131 -0.85 3.21 16.87
N ILE A 132 0.32 3.11 17.47
CA ILE A 132 0.67 3.72 18.76
C ILE A 132 1.92 4.54 18.57
N GLY A 133 1.99 5.76 19.10
CA GLY A 133 3.14 6.61 18.85
C GLY A 133 3.30 7.76 19.82
N VAL A 134 4.50 8.33 19.78
CA VAL A 134 4.88 9.52 20.53
C VAL A 134 4.98 10.71 19.59
N PHE A 135 4.66 11.88 20.10
CA PHE A 135 4.67 13.09 19.29
C PHE A 135 5.10 14.33 20.09
N GLU A 136 5.52 15.33 19.34
CA GLU A 136 5.81 16.68 19.81
C GLU A 136 4.99 17.69 19.00
N THR A 137 4.70 18.84 19.61
CA THR A 137 4.00 19.93 18.95
C THR A 137 4.82 21.20 19.06
N SER A 138 5.09 21.82 17.92
CA SER A 138 5.82 23.09 17.83
C SER A 138 4.98 24.07 17.00
N GLY A 139 4.40 25.06 17.68
CA GLY A 139 3.50 26.04 17.07
C GLY A 139 2.28 25.38 16.43
N ASN A 140 2.12 25.58 15.12
CA ASN A 140 1.03 25.01 14.32
C ASN A 140 1.37 23.65 13.70
N THR A 141 2.49 23.04 14.07
CA THR A 141 2.98 21.78 13.51
C THR A 141 3.04 20.70 14.58
N GLU A 142 2.50 19.53 14.27
CA GLU A 142 2.65 18.32 15.09
C GLU A 142 3.59 17.35 14.38
N PHE A 143 4.64 16.95 15.09
CA PHE A 143 5.61 15.94 14.65
C PHE A 143 5.33 14.66 15.42
N ARG A 144 4.77 13.66 14.76
CA ARG A 144 4.63 12.30 15.30
C ARG A 144 5.89 11.55 14.96
N ILE A 145 6.86 11.71 15.86
CA ILE A 145 8.26 11.32 15.69
C ILE A 145 8.35 9.84 15.32
N LEU A 146 7.71 8.99 16.10
CA LEU A 146 7.71 7.55 15.93
C LEU A 146 6.35 6.99 16.29
N ASN A 147 5.74 6.27 15.34
CA ASN A 147 4.62 5.39 15.59
C ASN A 147 5.04 3.96 15.26
N TRP A 148 4.60 3.01 16.09
CA TRP A 148 4.58 1.61 15.76
C TRP A 148 3.22 1.26 15.18
N GLU A 149 3.20 0.70 13.98
CA GLU A 149 1.99 0.41 13.23
C GLU A 149 1.89 -1.06 12.87
N ASN A 150 0.67 -1.57 12.92
CA ASN A 150 0.37 -2.98 12.71
C ASN A 150 -0.89 -3.13 11.88
N THR A 151 -0.89 -4.14 11.01
CA THR A 151 -2.06 -4.60 10.28
C THR A 151 -2.10 -6.12 10.32
N LEU A 152 -3.27 -6.66 10.66
CA LEU A 152 -3.59 -8.08 10.49
C LEU A 152 -4.71 -8.17 9.47
N SER A 153 -4.47 -8.85 8.36
CA SER A 153 -5.39 -8.91 7.23
C SER A 153 -5.63 -10.33 6.75
N PHE A 154 -6.84 -10.55 6.25
CA PHE A 154 -7.33 -11.83 5.76
C PHE A 154 -7.87 -11.64 4.35
N GLU A 155 -7.59 -12.61 3.48
CA GLU A 155 -8.03 -12.63 2.08
C GLU A 155 -8.71 -13.96 1.76
N GLY A 156 -9.83 -13.88 1.05
CA GLY A 156 -10.52 -15.00 0.43
C GLY A 156 -10.87 -14.69 -1.03
N GLY A 157 -11.60 -15.62 -1.66
CA GLY A 157 -12.04 -15.51 -3.05
C GLY A 157 -11.25 -16.38 -4.02
N SER A 158 -11.66 -16.32 -5.29
CA SER A 158 -11.14 -17.17 -6.36
C SER A 158 -9.66 -16.92 -6.68
N TYR A 159 -9.18 -15.69 -6.50
CA TYR A 159 -7.76 -15.36 -6.67
C TYR A 159 -6.88 -16.04 -5.60
N ALA A 160 -7.31 -16.04 -4.33
CA ALA A 160 -6.59 -16.74 -3.26
C ALA A 160 -6.47 -18.25 -3.53
N TYR A 161 -7.52 -18.85 -4.12
CA TYR A 161 -7.49 -20.26 -4.55
C TYR A 161 -6.49 -20.47 -5.70
N LEU A 162 -6.49 -19.60 -6.72
CA LEU A 162 -5.54 -19.66 -7.82
C LEU A 162 -4.09 -19.68 -7.31
N ARG A 163 -3.72 -18.77 -6.40
CA ARG A 163 -2.36 -18.70 -5.84
C ARG A 163 -1.94 -20.00 -5.15
N LYS A 164 -2.84 -20.59 -4.38
CA LYS A 164 -2.60 -21.87 -3.70
C LYS A 164 -2.43 -23.02 -4.70
N LYS A 165 -3.28 -23.04 -5.73
CA LYS A 165 -3.19 -24.03 -6.81
C LYS A 165 -1.83 -23.95 -7.53
N LEU A 166 -1.44 -22.77 -8.00
CA LEU A 166 -0.16 -22.56 -8.71
C LEU A 166 1.05 -23.00 -7.88
N ARG A 167 0.99 -22.81 -6.56
CA ARG A 167 2.02 -23.29 -5.64
C ARG A 167 2.06 -24.82 -5.56
N ASN A 168 0.91 -25.46 -5.39
CA ASN A 168 0.81 -26.91 -5.19
C ASN A 168 1.16 -27.68 -6.47
N ASP A 169 0.70 -27.18 -7.62
CA ASP A 169 0.93 -27.80 -8.93
C ASP A 169 2.38 -27.62 -9.40
N SER A 170 3.20 -26.84 -8.67
CA SER A 170 4.62 -26.58 -8.97
C SER A 170 4.85 -26.09 -10.40
N GLU A 171 3.95 -25.23 -10.88
CA GLU A 171 4.01 -24.65 -12.22
C GLU A 171 5.37 -23.93 -12.44
N PRO A 172 6.18 -24.34 -13.42
CA PRO A 172 7.59 -23.93 -13.51
C PRO A 172 7.80 -22.42 -13.72
N LEU A 173 6.78 -21.71 -14.20
CA LEU A 173 6.81 -20.27 -14.47
C LEU A 173 5.94 -19.45 -13.49
N SER A 174 5.41 -20.08 -12.45
CA SER A 174 4.49 -19.44 -11.50
C SER A 174 4.90 -19.74 -10.07
N ILE A 175 5.05 -18.68 -9.27
CA ILE A 175 5.37 -18.78 -7.84
C ILE A 175 4.17 -18.28 -7.05
N GLY A 176 3.41 -19.19 -6.46
CA GLY A 176 2.22 -18.90 -5.68
C GLY A 176 2.49 -18.73 -4.19
N SER A 177 2.04 -17.62 -3.61
CA SER A 177 1.91 -17.51 -2.16
C SER A 177 0.66 -18.27 -1.71
N ASP A 178 0.75 -19.15 -0.70
CA ASP A 178 -0.43 -19.77 -0.06
C ASP A 178 -0.97 -18.96 1.13
N LYS A 179 -0.27 -17.89 1.52
CA LYS A 179 -0.68 -17.01 2.61
C LYS A 179 -1.96 -16.26 2.24
N THR A 180 -2.98 -16.47 3.05
CA THR A 180 -4.24 -15.70 3.06
C THR A 180 -4.38 -14.85 4.29
N VAL A 181 -3.44 -14.96 5.24
CA VAL A 181 -3.35 -14.11 6.43
C VAL A 181 -2.01 -13.41 6.41
N LEU A 182 -2.05 -12.08 6.42
CA LEU A 182 -0.85 -11.24 6.46
C LEU A 182 -0.82 -10.47 7.77
N PHE A 183 0.34 -10.48 8.40
CA PHE A 183 0.64 -9.59 9.51
C PHE A 183 1.76 -8.66 9.08
N THR A 184 1.47 -7.38 8.95
CA THR A 184 2.42 -6.34 8.54
C THR A 184 2.65 -5.41 9.70
N THR A 185 3.92 -5.19 10.05
CA THR A 185 4.32 -4.33 11.17
C THR A 185 5.52 -3.48 10.80
N GLY A 186 5.64 -2.31 11.41
CA GLY A 186 6.74 -1.39 11.15
C GLY A 186 6.64 -0.09 11.91
N GLY A 187 7.61 0.78 11.62
CA GLY A 187 7.67 2.13 12.15
C GLY A 187 7.12 3.13 11.15
N SER A 188 6.57 4.23 11.65
CA SER A 188 6.25 5.40 10.83
C SER A 188 6.61 6.71 11.51
N THR A 189 6.80 7.73 10.69
CA THR A 189 6.89 9.12 11.13
C THR A 189 5.87 9.95 10.36
N GLU A 190 5.36 11.01 10.99
CA GLU A 190 4.36 11.88 10.39
C GLU A 190 4.58 13.34 10.81
N ILE A 191 4.42 14.23 9.85
CA ILE A 191 4.39 15.68 10.06
C ILE A 191 3.02 16.21 9.66
N ILE A 192 2.41 17.03 10.51
CA ILE A 192 1.10 17.61 10.25
C ILE A 192 1.15 19.11 10.52
N TRP A 193 0.79 19.90 9.52
CA TRP A 193 0.61 21.34 9.66
C TRP A 193 -0.87 21.68 9.78
N ARG A 194 -1.18 22.51 10.76
CA ARG A 194 -2.45 23.20 10.91
C ARG A 194 -2.36 24.57 10.25
N GLY A 195 -3.38 24.95 9.49
CA GLY A 195 -3.46 26.27 8.88
C GLY A 195 -3.44 27.38 9.94
N SER A 196 -2.48 28.30 9.85
CA SER A 196 -2.30 29.38 10.84
C SER A 196 -3.49 30.34 10.90
N LYS A 197 -4.09 30.66 9.73
CA LYS A 197 -5.29 31.51 9.61
C LYS A 197 -6.60 30.72 9.63
N ASN A 198 -6.55 29.44 9.28
CA ASN A 198 -7.73 28.57 9.24
C ASN A 198 -7.40 27.24 9.93
N THR A 199 -7.67 27.22 11.22
CA THR A 199 -7.37 26.11 12.13
C THR A 199 -8.20 24.86 11.86
N ASN A 200 -9.14 24.90 10.90
CA ASN A 200 -9.91 23.75 10.43
C ASN A 200 -9.26 23.02 9.25
N ARG A 201 -8.08 23.45 8.79
CA ARG A 201 -7.34 22.81 7.70
C ARG A 201 -6.07 22.18 8.23
N ASN A 202 -5.94 20.87 7.99
CA ASN A 202 -4.74 20.12 8.34
C ASN A 202 -4.18 19.45 7.08
N TYR A 203 -2.86 19.49 6.95
CA TYR A 203 -2.10 18.86 5.88
C TYR A 203 -1.04 17.99 6.54
N GLY A 204 -0.85 16.76 6.10
CA GLY A 204 0.18 15.91 6.68
C GLY A 204 0.82 14.96 5.69
N PHE A 205 2.06 14.59 5.98
CA PHE A 205 2.76 13.52 5.29
C PHE A 205 3.14 12.46 6.31
N ARG A 206 2.93 11.19 5.94
CA ARG A 206 3.37 10.02 6.70
C ARG A 206 4.26 9.17 5.83
N LEU A 207 5.35 8.68 6.42
CA LEU A 207 6.19 7.64 5.84
C LEU A 207 6.22 6.44 6.79
N PHE A 208 5.88 5.27 6.27
CA PHE A 208 5.96 3.98 6.96
C PHE A 208 7.01 3.08 6.30
N VAL A 209 7.73 2.35 7.14
CA VAL A 209 8.70 1.32 6.75
C VAL A 209 8.57 0.13 7.69
N GLY A 210 8.43 -1.06 7.12
CA GLY A 210 8.20 -2.29 7.87
C GLY A 210 8.36 -3.55 7.03
N ALA A 211 7.72 -4.63 7.45
CA ALA A 211 7.71 -5.90 6.75
C ALA A 211 6.43 -6.71 7.05
N THR A 212 6.08 -7.61 6.13
CA THR A 212 5.03 -8.62 6.34
C THR A 212 5.64 -9.94 6.76
N THR A 213 5.28 -10.38 7.96
CA THR A 213 5.85 -11.56 8.60
C THR A 213 5.60 -12.83 7.79
N GLY A 214 6.69 -13.48 7.40
CA GLY A 214 6.69 -14.74 6.68
C GLY A 214 6.35 -14.63 5.18
N LEU A 215 5.96 -13.46 4.65
CA LEU A 215 5.57 -13.34 3.24
C LEU A 215 6.76 -13.61 2.30
N LYS A 216 7.94 -13.07 2.64
CA LYS A 216 9.17 -13.28 1.86
C LYS A 216 9.54 -14.75 1.79
N GLN A 217 9.53 -15.45 2.91
CA GLN A 217 9.83 -16.89 2.98
C GLN A 217 8.78 -17.71 2.24
N ASN A 218 7.53 -17.26 2.27
CA ASN A 218 6.44 -17.93 1.59
C ASN A 218 6.52 -17.84 0.07
N ILE A 219 7.08 -16.75 -0.47
CA ILE A 219 7.22 -16.56 -1.92
C ILE A 219 8.57 -17.09 -2.43
N ASN A 220 9.64 -16.99 -1.64
CA ASN A 220 11.00 -17.39 -2.05
C ASN A 220 11.30 -18.88 -1.77
N TYR A 221 10.47 -19.78 -2.29
CA TYR A 221 10.69 -21.24 -2.17
C TYR A 221 11.40 -21.86 -3.39
N THR A 222 11.78 -21.04 -4.38
CA THR A 222 12.58 -21.46 -5.54
C THR A 222 13.90 -20.66 -5.58
N GLU A 223 14.73 -20.89 -6.60
CA GLU A 223 15.96 -20.13 -6.82
C GLU A 223 15.69 -18.65 -7.11
N ASN A 224 14.52 -18.32 -7.66
CA ASN A 224 14.09 -16.97 -7.96
C ASN A 224 13.56 -16.30 -6.68
N LYS A 225 14.26 -15.25 -6.23
CA LYS A 225 13.98 -14.59 -4.95
C LYS A 225 13.54 -13.14 -5.15
N LEU A 226 12.50 -12.74 -4.41
CA LEU A 226 12.10 -11.35 -4.22
C LEU A 226 12.66 -10.78 -2.92
N SER A 227 12.94 -9.49 -2.96
CA SER A 227 13.31 -8.68 -1.80
C SER A 227 12.60 -7.34 -1.88
N GLY A 228 12.36 -6.75 -0.72
CA GLY A 228 11.64 -5.49 -0.59
C GLY A 228 11.10 -5.34 0.81
N LEU A 229 11.01 -4.10 1.27
CA LEU A 229 10.35 -3.76 2.52
C LEU A 229 8.87 -3.48 2.26
N ALA A 230 8.06 -3.53 3.31
CA ALA A 230 6.74 -2.92 3.28
C ALA A 230 6.93 -1.41 3.49
N THR A 231 6.54 -0.59 2.53
CA THR A 231 6.59 0.87 2.64
C THR A 231 5.23 1.47 2.32
N ASP A 232 4.91 2.61 2.93
CA ASP A 232 3.75 3.40 2.55
C ASP A 232 4.05 4.88 2.76
N PHE A 233 3.89 5.66 1.69
CA PHE A 233 3.88 7.10 1.75
C PHE A 233 2.44 7.58 1.63
N SER A 234 2.02 8.45 2.55
CA SER A 234 0.66 8.97 2.59
C SER A 234 0.66 10.48 2.71
N PHE A 235 -0.13 11.16 1.86
CA PHE A 235 -0.50 12.56 2.00
C PHE A 235 -1.93 12.66 2.52
N PHE A 236 -2.11 13.37 3.62
CA PHE A 236 -3.38 13.59 4.31
C PHE A 236 -3.81 15.05 4.19
N LEU A 237 -5.08 15.26 3.86
CA LEU A 237 -5.74 16.55 3.85
C LEU A 237 -7.03 16.47 4.64
N LYS A 238 -7.23 17.34 5.63
CA LYS A 238 -8.50 17.47 6.35
C LYS A 238 -9.00 18.90 6.27
N ILE A 239 -10.28 19.06 5.93
CA ILE A 239 -11.00 20.33 5.92
C ILE A 239 -12.26 20.16 6.77
N LYS A 240 -12.30 20.84 7.92
CA LYS A 240 -13.32 20.63 8.96
C LYS A 240 -13.36 19.14 9.37
N ARG A 241 -14.44 18.44 9.07
CA ARG A 241 -14.63 17.02 9.38
C ARG A 241 -14.36 16.08 8.21
N ALA A 242 -14.36 16.59 6.98
CA ALA A 242 -14.04 15.80 5.81
C ALA A 242 -12.52 15.68 5.63
N TYR A 243 -12.06 14.53 5.17
CA TYR A 243 -10.65 14.32 4.86
C TYR A 243 -10.46 13.46 3.61
N GLY A 244 -9.30 13.65 2.98
CA GLY A 244 -8.80 12.83 1.89
C GLY A 244 -7.40 12.30 2.23
N VAL A 245 -7.09 11.11 1.74
CA VAL A 245 -5.74 10.55 1.80
C VAL A 245 -5.36 10.02 0.42
N PHE A 246 -4.16 10.37 -0.03
CA PHE A 246 -3.49 9.72 -1.13
C PHE A 246 -2.34 8.89 -0.59
N SER A 247 -2.30 7.60 -0.90
CA SER A 247 -1.27 6.68 -0.44
C SER A 247 -0.63 5.94 -1.60
N GLN A 248 0.69 5.73 -1.52
CA GLN A 248 1.41 4.78 -2.37
C GLN A 248 2.21 3.84 -1.49
N GLY A 249 2.06 2.55 -1.71
CA GLY A 249 2.72 1.52 -0.93
C GLY A 249 3.48 0.52 -1.79
N SER A 250 4.43 -0.17 -1.17
CA SER A 250 5.11 -1.29 -1.78
C SER A 250 5.37 -2.39 -0.78
N ASN A 251 5.46 -3.64 -1.26
CA ASN A 251 5.83 -4.79 -0.44
C ASN A 251 6.36 -5.90 -1.34
N LEU A 252 7.61 -6.34 -1.13
CA LEU A 252 8.27 -7.34 -2.00
C LEU A 252 8.15 -7.04 -3.50
N ARG A 253 8.35 -5.77 -3.89
CA ARG A 253 8.25 -5.26 -5.28
C ARG A 253 6.86 -5.32 -5.91
N GLN A 254 5.82 -5.62 -5.14
CA GLN A 254 4.45 -5.29 -5.51
C GLN A 254 4.20 -3.84 -5.12
N TYR A 255 3.58 -3.08 -6.02
CA TYR A 255 3.29 -1.66 -5.83
C TYR A 255 1.78 -1.46 -5.70
N GLY A 256 1.37 -0.41 -5.00
CA GLY A 256 -0.03 -0.10 -4.78
C GLY A 256 -0.26 1.40 -4.66
N GLY A 257 -1.41 1.85 -5.13
CA GLY A 257 -1.91 3.21 -4.97
C GLY A 257 -3.30 3.19 -4.37
N LYS A 258 -3.61 4.14 -3.49
CA LYS A 258 -4.91 4.22 -2.82
C LYS A 258 -5.36 5.66 -2.63
N ILE A 259 -6.59 5.96 -3.03
CA ILE A 259 -7.26 7.22 -2.76
C ILE A 259 -8.37 6.94 -1.76
N THR A 260 -8.39 7.71 -0.67
CA THR A 260 -9.36 7.55 0.42
C THR A 260 -10.09 8.86 0.66
N LEU A 261 -11.40 8.78 0.87
CA LEU A 261 -12.24 9.89 1.32
C LEU A 261 -12.98 9.47 2.58
N GLY A 262 -13.04 10.38 3.56
CA GLY A 262 -13.65 10.07 4.84
C GLY A 262 -14.16 11.27 5.61
N TYR A 263 -14.75 10.95 6.76
CA TYR A 263 -15.38 11.89 7.66
C TYR A 263 -15.04 11.57 9.12
N SER A 264 -14.77 12.59 9.92
CA SER A 264 -14.60 12.49 11.37
C SER A 264 -15.92 12.79 12.08
N LEU A 265 -16.45 11.81 12.81
CA LEU A 265 -17.79 11.82 13.45
C LEU A 265 -17.88 12.65 14.75
#